data_AF-A0A2P5D053-F1
#
_entry.id   AF-A0A2P5D053-F1
#
_cell.length_a   1.000
_cell.length_b   1.000
_cell.length_c   1.000
_cell.angle_alpha   90.00
_cell.angle_beta   90.00
_cell.angle_gamma   90.00
#
_symmetry.space_group_name_H-M   'P 1'
#
loop_
_entity.id
_entity.type
_entity.pdbx_description
1 polymer ?
#
loop_
_entity_poly.entity_id
_entity_poly.type
_entity_poly.pdbx_seq_one_letter_code
_entity_poly.pdbx_strand_id
1 'polypeptide(L)'
;MSFNDDEPIVATQDSSAEKPGSSIIAGKVKTNIFNKNEAPLEGINFKVMLELTGAGSGNDRSGVDLVMVLDVSGSMGGEKLSKLKTATQFVIKKLSPIDRLSVVTFAGDAKRLCPLRQITEKSQAEIENLVNALAANGNTNITAGLQTGLKVLNDRLLTSGRVVGIMLMSDGQQNAGGDAAKVKVGNVPVYTFGFGADYDPRVLKAIADNSMGGTFSDVQNQDNLSIAFSQCLAGLLTVVVQDLKLTITPVEGESTILKAFAGNYPQSKDDADGSITISFGDLYNKELRKVIVDLLLPAVDSRQGSDVLQISYTYNTGGRLFNATPLFVTVTRVGTTVEPEREEVKIEENRLRTAQMIKEARVMADDKKLDDAQDKLVDAQNLLEDLDDESWPLIGMLKSELQQLLRLMKSQEVYEKQGRSFALSSETSHDRQRFAARGDVEKLRLFATPRMDAYLEQAKSFDEDPSKPLPTADEDAKQELAADPLAPIIGPLSYYIKMAIEALKSIENILDKSR
;
A
#
# COMPACT_ATOMS: atom_id res chain seq x y z
N MET A 1 22.87 9.33 21.65
CA MET A 1 23.77 8.18 21.40
C MET A 1 23.28 7.49 20.14
N SER A 2 24.09 7.31 19.10
CA SER A 2 23.75 6.53 17.89
C SER A 2 24.03 5.03 18.13
N PHE A 3 23.34 4.14 17.44
CA PHE A 3 23.61 2.70 17.45
C PHE A 3 24.72 2.36 16.44
N ASN A 4 25.90 1.97 16.94
CA ASN A 4 27.07 1.65 16.11
C ASN A 4 27.28 0.13 15.92
N ASP A 5 26.20 -0.63 15.80
CA ASP A 5 26.21 -2.10 15.79
C ASP A 5 25.48 -2.70 14.57
N ASP A 6 25.42 -1.96 13.47
CA ASP A 6 24.89 -2.49 12.20
C ASP A 6 25.83 -3.57 11.64
N GLU A 7 25.30 -4.77 11.49
CA GLU A 7 26.07 -5.93 11.02
C GLU A 7 26.37 -5.79 9.51
N PRO A 8 27.61 -6.06 9.06
CA PRO A 8 27.89 -6.20 7.64
C PRO A 8 27.16 -7.45 7.11
N ILE A 9 26.43 -7.33 6.00
CA ILE A 9 25.75 -8.47 5.39
C ILE A 9 26.79 -9.50 4.95
N VAL A 10 26.69 -10.72 5.49
CA VAL A 10 27.49 -11.84 5.01
C VAL A 10 26.86 -12.31 3.71
N ALA A 11 27.60 -12.23 2.60
CA ALA A 11 27.18 -12.80 1.33
C ALA A 11 26.97 -14.31 1.54
N THR A 12 25.73 -14.78 1.39
CA THR A 12 25.45 -16.22 1.38
C THR A 12 26.21 -16.85 0.21
N GLN A 13 26.91 -17.95 0.45
CA GLN A 13 27.83 -18.56 -0.53
C GLN A 13 27.17 -18.98 -1.85
N ASP A 14 25.83 -19.05 -1.92
CA ASP A 14 25.06 -19.28 -3.16
C ASP A 14 24.70 -18.01 -3.95
N SER A 15 25.00 -16.80 -3.43
CA SER A 15 24.83 -15.52 -4.15
C SER A 15 26.13 -14.97 -4.74
N SER A 16 27.25 -15.68 -4.55
CA SER A 16 28.58 -15.29 -5.01
C SER A 16 28.86 -15.53 -6.50
N ALA A 17 27.84 -15.88 -7.27
CA ALA A 17 27.82 -15.44 -8.65
C ALA A 17 27.26 -14.01 -8.66
N GLU A 18 28.16 -13.01 -8.61
CA GLU A 18 27.92 -11.82 -9.44
C GLU A 18 27.61 -12.38 -10.83
N LYS A 19 26.32 -12.52 -11.19
CA LYS A 19 25.96 -12.79 -12.58
C LYS A 19 26.55 -11.62 -13.35
N PRO A 20 27.55 -11.85 -14.22
CA PRO A 20 28.06 -10.80 -15.07
C PRO A 20 26.88 -10.36 -15.94
N GLY A 21 26.34 -9.18 -15.65
CA GLY A 21 25.15 -8.65 -16.30
C GLY A 21 23.83 -9.10 -15.66
N SER A 22 23.51 -8.66 -14.43
CA SER A 22 22.10 -8.54 -14.02
C SER A 22 21.41 -7.60 -15.01
N SER A 23 20.72 -8.17 -16.00
CA SER A 23 19.97 -7.43 -16.99
C SER A 23 19.01 -6.49 -16.27
N ILE A 24 19.05 -5.21 -16.62
CA ILE A 24 18.09 -4.22 -16.10
C ILE A 24 16.71 -4.71 -16.50
N ILE A 25 15.88 -5.13 -15.53
CA ILE A 25 14.50 -5.51 -15.80
C ILE A 25 13.66 -4.22 -15.84
N ALA A 26 13.65 -3.57 -16.99
CA ALA A 26 12.74 -2.47 -17.29
C ALA A 26 11.27 -2.94 -17.26
N GLY A 27 10.33 -2.02 -16.99
CA GLY A 27 8.88 -2.33 -17.06
C GLY A 27 8.29 -3.01 -15.82
N LYS A 28 8.77 -2.66 -14.61
CA LYS A 28 8.21 -3.15 -13.33
C LYS A 28 6.89 -2.48 -12.94
N VAL A 29 6.45 -1.48 -13.72
CA VAL A 29 5.13 -0.85 -13.61
C VAL A 29 4.39 -1.08 -14.92
N LYS A 30 3.23 -1.72 -14.85
CA LYS A 30 2.27 -1.79 -15.95
C LYS A 30 1.29 -0.62 -15.82
N THR A 31 1.06 0.11 -16.90
CA THR A 31 0.11 1.22 -16.94
C THR A 31 -0.99 0.94 -17.95
N ASN A 32 -2.24 0.94 -17.49
CA ASN A 32 -3.43 0.95 -18.34
C ASN A 32 -4.09 2.34 -18.28
N ILE A 33 -4.69 2.79 -19.37
CA ILE A 33 -5.36 4.09 -19.49
C ILE A 33 -6.79 3.82 -19.94
N PHE A 34 -7.76 4.41 -19.25
CA PHE A 34 -9.18 4.31 -19.57
C PHE A 34 -9.75 5.70 -19.76
N ASN A 35 -10.25 5.96 -20.97
CA ASN A 35 -10.91 7.21 -21.35
C ASN A 35 -11.86 6.95 -22.53
N LYS A 36 -12.74 7.92 -22.79
CA LYS A 36 -13.51 7.97 -24.04
C LYS A 36 -12.57 8.21 -25.23
N ASN A 37 -12.86 7.62 -26.39
CA ASN A 37 -12.02 7.81 -27.57
C ASN A 37 -12.36 9.13 -28.29
N GLU A 38 -13.62 9.54 -28.18
CA GLU A 38 -14.16 10.72 -28.82
C GLU A 38 -14.69 11.74 -27.80
N ALA A 39 -14.65 13.02 -28.19
CA ALA A 39 -15.23 14.12 -27.44
C ALA A 39 -15.82 15.17 -28.39
N PRO A 40 -16.86 15.94 -27.99
CA PRO A 40 -17.48 16.93 -28.86
C PRO A 40 -16.54 18.07 -29.22
N LEU A 41 -16.85 18.84 -30.27
CA LEU A 41 -16.07 20.04 -30.64
C LEU A 41 -16.14 21.14 -29.58
N GLU A 42 -17.23 21.21 -28.83
CA GLU A 42 -17.43 22.16 -27.73
C GLU A 42 -16.53 21.85 -26.52
N GLY A 43 -16.28 22.88 -25.69
CA GLY A 43 -15.52 22.71 -24.46
C GLY A 43 -16.23 21.74 -23.49
N ILE A 44 -15.49 20.79 -22.91
CA ILE A 44 -16.08 19.71 -22.09
C ILE A 44 -15.17 19.27 -20.96
N ASN A 45 -15.78 18.88 -19.83
CA ASN A 45 -15.10 18.15 -18.78
C ASN A 45 -14.88 16.70 -19.21
N PHE A 46 -13.63 16.26 -19.19
CA PHE A 46 -13.20 14.97 -19.68
C PHE A 46 -12.42 14.23 -18.60
N LYS A 47 -12.57 12.91 -18.53
CA LYS A 47 -11.92 12.08 -17.51
C LYS A 47 -10.95 11.11 -18.14
N VAL A 48 -9.80 10.97 -17.49
CA VAL A 48 -8.82 9.93 -17.78
C VAL A 48 -8.55 9.17 -16.50
N MET A 49 -8.74 7.86 -16.51
CA MET A 49 -8.30 7.00 -15.41
C MET A 49 -7.01 6.29 -15.79
N LEU A 50 -6.02 6.38 -14.91
CA LEU A 50 -4.76 5.65 -14.98
C LEU A 50 -4.80 4.50 -13.98
N GLU A 51 -4.31 3.34 -14.37
CA GLU A 51 -4.13 2.19 -13.50
C GLU A 51 -2.67 1.75 -13.56
N LEU A 52 -1.99 1.81 -12.41
CA LEU A 52 -0.58 1.45 -12.24
C LEU A 52 -0.49 0.15 -11.43
N THR A 53 0.08 -0.89 -12.03
CA THR A 53 0.21 -2.22 -11.41
C THR A 53 1.67 -2.63 -11.28
N GLY A 54 2.08 -3.11 -10.10
CA GLY A 54 3.40 -3.67 -9.89
C GLY A 54 3.58 -4.99 -10.67
N ALA A 55 4.66 -5.09 -11.44
CA ALA A 55 4.97 -6.24 -12.28
C ALA A 55 6.36 -6.79 -11.91
N GLY A 56 6.41 -7.68 -10.93
CA GLY A 56 7.62 -8.33 -10.45
C GLY A 56 7.86 -9.72 -11.02
N SER A 57 9.12 -10.15 -10.96
CA SER A 57 9.55 -11.52 -11.19
C SER A 57 10.08 -12.06 -9.87
N GLY A 58 9.47 -13.11 -9.33
CA GLY A 58 9.64 -13.54 -7.92
C GLY A 58 11.06 -13.89 -7.45
N ASN A 59 12.06 -13.96 -8.33
CA ASN A 59 13.42 -14.41 -7.97
C ASN A 59 14.44 -13.27 -7.73
N ASP A 60 14.05 -12.00 -7.81
CA ASP A 60 14.97 -10.86 -7.65
C ASP A 60 14.30 -9.74 -6.85
N ARG A 61 14.04 -10.04 -5.56
CA ARG A 61 13.47 -9.07 -4.62
C ARG A 61 14.59 -8.40 -3.82
N SER A 62 14.36 -7.14 -3.47
CA SER A 62 15.25 -6.43 -2.55
C SER A 62 15.12 -7.01 -1.13
N GLY A 63 16.23 -7.04 -0.39
CA GLY A 63 16.21 -7.43 1.02
C GLY A 63 15.44 -6.41 1.86
N VAL A 64 14.74 -6.87 2.88
CA VAL A 64 13.93 -6.02 3.77
C VAL A 64 14.69 -5.73 5.06
N ASP A 65 14.64 -4.49 5.53
CA ASP A 65 15.02 -4.09 6.88
C ASP A 65 13.75 -3.78 7.68
N LEU A 66 13.37 -4.75 8.51
CA LEU A 66 12.14 -4.70 9.29
C LEU A 66 12.44 -4.37 10.75
N VAL A 67 11.71 -3.41 11.31
CA VAL A 67 11.71 -3.20 12.76
C VAL A 67 10.32 -3.45 13.33
N MET A 68 10.21 -4.44 14.20
CA MET A 68 8.98 -4.70 14.94
C MET A 68 9.01 -3.92 16.25
N VAL A 69 8.02 -3.04 16.45
CA VAL A 69 7.85 -2.21 17.63
C VAL A 69 6.63 -2.72 18.39
N LEU A 70 6.86 -3.48 19.45
CA LEU A 70 5.86 -4.31 20.11
C LEU A 70 5.52 -3.81 21.52
N ASP A 71 4.23 -3.61 21.77
CA ASP A 71 3.72 -3.31 23.10
C ASP A 71 3.84 -4.53 24.01
N VAL A 72 4.46 -4.35 25.18
CA VAL A 72 4.57 -5.35 26.25
C VAL A 72 4.09 -4.77 27.58
N SER A 73 3.20 -3.78 27.54
CA SER A 73 2.57 -3.20 28.72
C SER A 73 1.70 -4.22 29.46
N GLY A 74 1.27 -3.88 30.68
CA GLY A 74 0.49 -4.79 31.52
C GLY A 74 -0.82 -5.31 30.88
N SER A 75 -1.44 -4.55 29.97
CA SER A 75 -2.65 -4.96 29.23
C SER A 75 -2.45 -6.15 28.32
N MET A 76 -1.21 -6.38 27.86
CA MET A 76 -0.84 -7.51 27.01
C MET A 76 -0.76 -8.84 27.76
N GLY A 77 -0.97 -8.88 29.08
CA GLY A 77 -0.89 -10.11 29.86
C GLY A 77 -1.77 -11.26 29.34
N GLY A 78 -1.33 -12.49 29.59
CA GLY A 78 -2.09 -13.70 29.24
C GLY A 78 -2.09 -14.01 27.74
N GLU A 79 -3.28 -14.21 27.18
CA GLU A 79 -3.48 -14.69 25.81
C GLU A 79 -2.99 -13.68 24.75
N LYS A 80 -3.18 -12.39 24.97
CA LYS A 80 -2.72 -11.32 24.07
C LYS A 80 -1.23 -11.40 23.77
N LEU A 81 -0.39 -11.53 24.81
CA LEU A 81 1.06 -11.70 24.64
C LEU A 81 1.41 -13.05 23.99
N SER A 82 0.64 -14.11 24.28
CA SER A 82 0.83 -15.39 23.60
C SER A 82 0.60 -15.27 22.09
N LYS A 83 -0.49 -14.62 21.67
CA LYS A 83 -0.80 -14.34 20.26
C LYS A 83 0.24 -13.43 19.60
N LEU A 84 0.72 -12.41 20.32
CA LEU A 84 1.83 -11.57 19.84
C LEU A 84 3.10 -12.39 19.59
N LYS A 85 3.45 -13.31 20.49
CA LYS A 85 4.62 -14.19 20.31
C LYS A 85 4.46 -15.07 19.08
N THR A 86 3.31 -15.72 18.91
CA THR A 86 3.02 -16.55 17.73
C THR A 86 3.09 -15.74 16.44
N ALA A 87 2.45 -14.57 16.38
CA ALA A 87 2.47 -13.69 15.21
C ALA A 87 3.91 -13.22 14.88
N THR A 88 4.71 -12.92 15.90
CA THR A 88 6.12 -12.51 15.72
C THR A 88 6.98 -13.68 15.24
N GLN A 89 6.76 -14.89 15.75
CA GLN A 89 7.44 -16.10 15.26
C GLN A 89 7.12 -16.38 13.79
N PHE A 90 5.86 -16.18 13.36
CA PHE A 90 5.51 -16.30 11.95
C PHE A 90 6.36 -15.33 11.11
N VAL A 91 6.46 -14.06 11.51
CA VAL A 91 7.29 -13.08 10.80
C VAL A 91 8.74 -13.52 10.74
N ILE A 92 9.33 -13.93 11.86
CA ILE A 92 10.73 -14.38 11.93
C ILE A 92 11.00 -15.56 10.99
N LYS A 93 10.12 -16.56 10.97
CA LYS A 93 10.25 -17.76 10.13
C LYS A 93 10.06 -17.51 8.64
N LYS A 94 9.36 -16.44 8.26
CA LYS A 94 9.11 -16.07 6.86
C LYS A 94 10.19 -15.19 6.25
N LEU A 95 11.00 -14.54 7.08
CA LEU A 95 12.18 -13.80 6.63
C LEU A 95 13.27 -14.77 6.18
N SER A 96 14.09 -14.31 5.25
CA SER A 96 15.19 -15.09 4.66
C SER A 96 16.55 -14.45 4.98
N PRO A 97 17.67 -15.12 4.67
CA PRO A 97 18.99 -14.56 4.90
C PRO A 97 19.31 -13.24 4.20
N ILE A 98 18.55 -12.79 3.20
CA ILE A 98 18.76 -11.44 2.62
C ILE A 98 18.10 -10.33 3.43
N ASP A 99 17.23 -10.68 4.39
CA ASP A 99 16.46 -9.76 5.22
C ASP A 99 17.14 -9.52 6.57
N ARG A 100 16.84 -8.37 7.17
CA ARG A 100 17.27 -7.99 8.52
C ARG A 100 16.07 -7.66 9.39
N LEU A 101 16.14 -8.06 10.66
CA LEU A 101 15.11 -7.81 11.66
C LEU A 101 15.72 -7.17 12.91
N SER A 102 15.03 -6.18 13.46
CA SER A 102 15.21 -5.74 14.85
C SER A 102 13.88 -5.79 15.57
N VAL A 103 13.92 -6.19 16.84
CA VAL A 103 12.75 -6.18 17.73
C VAL A 103 12.97 -5.13 18.80
N VAL A 104 12.06 -4.18 18.86
CA VAL A 104 11.95 -3.16 19.89
C VAL A 104 10.67 -3.43 20.67
N THR A 105 10.77 -3.48 21.99
CA THR A 105 9.60 -3.53 22.86
C THR A 105 9.43 -2.22 23.59
N PHE A 106 8.19 -1.89 23.94
CA PHE A 106 7.91 -0.74 24.77
C PHE A 106 6.86 -1.06 25.84
N ALA A 107 7.06 -0.44 26.99
CA ALA A 107 6.08 -0.32 28.05
C ALA A 107 6.16 1.12 28.58
N GLY A 108 6.60 1.35 29.82
CA GLY A 108 6.90 2.72 30.30
C GLY A 108 8.07 3.38 29.56
N ASP A 109 9.06 2.56 29.17
CA ASP A 109 10.21 2.93 28.34
C ASP A 109 10.33 1.95 27.16
N ALA A 110 11.15 2.30 26.18
CA ALA A 110 11.46 1.43 25.04
C ALA A 110 12.80 0.73 25.20
N LYS A 111 12.85 -0.54 24.83
CA LYS A 111 14.05 -1.38 24.84
C LYS A 111 14.22 -2.07 23.49
N ARG A 112 15.40 -1.93 22.91
CA ARG A 112 15.82 -2.72 21.75
C ARG A 112 16.24 -4.12 22.24
N LEU A 113 15.49 -5.16 21.92
CA LEU A 113 15.80 -6.55 22.32
C LEU A 113 16.99 -7.10 21.54
N CYS A 114 17.05 -6.79 20.24
CA CYS A 114 18.15 -7.17 19.37
C CYS A 114 18.48 -6.03 18.41
N PRO A 115 19.76 -5.86 18.01
CA PRO A 115 20.12 -4.94 16.94
C PRO A 115 19.51 -5.39 15.61
N LEU A 116 19.67 -4.59 14.56
CA LEU A 116 19.23 -4.96 13.22
C LEU A 116 20.15 -6.06 12.68
N ARG A 117 19.64 -7.30 12.66
CA ARG A 117 20.44 -8.50 12.33
C ARG A 117 19.94 -9.20 11.10
N GLN A 118 20.86 -9.73 10.31
CA GLN A 118 20.54 -10.63 9.20
C GLN A 118 19.88 -11.92 9.73
N ILE A 119 18.88 -12.46 9.03
CA ILE A 119 18.17 -13.68 9.43
C ILE A 119 18.89 -14.94 8.94
N THR A 120 19.88 -15.38 9.72
CA THR A 120 20.55 -16.68 9.57
C THR A 120 19.89 -17.69 10.50
N GLU A 121 20.09 -19.00 10.30
CA GLU A 121 19.54 -20.03 11.21
C GLU A 121 19.87 -19.75 12.70
N LYS A 122 21.08 -19.28 12.97
CA LYS A 122 21.53 -18.95 14.33
C LYS A 122 20.83 -17.71 14.88
N SER A 123 20.86 -16.60 14.14
CA SER A 123 20.24 -15.36 14.61
C SER A 123 18.72 -15.46 14.69
N GLN A 124 18.10 -16.26 13.81
CA GLN A 124 16.68 -16.59 13.88
C GLN A 124 16.34 -17.26 15.21
N ALA A 125 17.05 -18.33 15.58
CA ALA A 125 16.84 -19.03 16.85
C ALA A 125 17.10 -18.12 18.07
N GLU A 126 18.10 -17.24 18.01
CA GLU A 126 18.36 -16.25 19.07
C GLU A 126 17.18 -15.27 19.23
N ILE A 127 16.66 -14.72 18.13
CA ILE A 127 15.53 -13.77 18.16
C ILE A 127 14.25 -14.47 18.63
N GLU A 128 13.97 -15.68 18.17
CA GLU A 128 12.81 -16.48 18.64
C GLU A 128 12.86 -16.69 20.16
N ASN A 129 14.04 -17.02 20.71
CA ASN A 129 14.22 -17.15 22.16
C ASN A 129 13.98 -15.84 22.92
N LEU A 130 14.45 -14.71 22.38
CA LEU A 130 14.18 -13.38 22.97
C LEU A 130 12.69 -13.04 22.98
N VAL A 131 11.97 -13.35 21.89
CA VAL A 131 10.52 -13.17 21.78
C VAL A 131 9.77 -14.07 22.75
N ASN A 132 10.18 -15.33 22.88
CA ASN A 132 9.57 -16.27 23.84
C ASN A 132 9.74 -15.84 25.29
N ALA A 133 10.84 -15.16 25.61
CA ALA A 133 11.14 -14.62 26.93
C ALA A 133 10.37 -13.31 27.28
N LEU A 134 9.58 -12.76 26.36
CA LEU A 134 8.80 -11.56 26.62
C LEU A 134 7.80 -11.75 27.76
N ALA A 135 7.67 -10.72 28.59
CA ALA A 135 6.73 -10.66 29.70
C ALA A 135 6.04 -9.30 29.69
N ALA A 136 4.72 -9.31 29.95
CA ALA A 136 3.90 -8.11 30.01
C ALA A 136 4.08 -7.40 31.35
N ASN A 137 4.50 -6.14 31.33
CA ASN A 137 4.59 -5.30 32.53
C ASN A 137 4.67 -3.81 32.18
N GLY A 138 4.19 -2.96 33.09
CA GLY A 138 4.39 -1.51 33.03
C GLY A 138 3.33 -0.76 32.21
N ASN A 139 3.63 0.51 32.00
CA ASN A 139 2.79 1.50 31.29
C ASN A 139 2.93 1.34 29.76
N THR A 140 2.39 2.29 28.98
CA THR A 140 2.33 2.27 27.51
C THR A 140 2.87 3.59 26.93
N ASN A 141 4.08 3.54 26.38
CA ASN A 141 4.82 4.67 25.81
C ASN A 141 5.15 4.44 24.32
N ILE A 142 4.12 4.63 23.47
CA ILE A 142 4.21 4.43 22.02
C ILE A 142 5.29 5.33 21.42
N THR A 143 5.40 6.58 21.90
CA THR A 143 6.41 7.55 21.44
C THR A 143 7.83 7.02 21.58
N ALA A 144 8.19 6.49 22.76
CA ALA A 144 9.53 5.94 22.98
C ALA A 144 9.81 4.73 22.07
N GLY A 145 8.80 3.85 21.89
CA GLY A 145 8.91 2.69 21.00
C GLY A 145 9.16 3.10 19.55
N LEU A 146 8.34 4.01 19.03
CA LEU A 146 8.45 4.51 17.66
C LEU A 146 9.77 5.25 17.42
N GLN A 147 10.19 6.13 18.33
CA GLN A 147 11.47 6.83 18.23
C GLN A 147 12.66 5.85 18.23
N THR A 148 12.60 4.81 19.05
CA THR A 148 13.64 3.78 19.10
C THR A 148 13.68 2.98 17.80
N GLY A 149 12.52 2.58 17.26
CA GLY A 149 12.44 1.87 16.00
C GLY A 149 12.95 2.69 14.81
N LEU A 150 12.55 3.96 14.73
CA LEU A 150 13.05 4.90 13.72
C LEU A 150 14.57 5.08 13.83
N LYS A 151 15.08 5.19 15.05
CA LYS A 151 16.51 5.33 15.30
C LYS A 151 17.30 4.11 14.82
N VAL A 152 16.81 2.88 15.03
CA VAL A 152 17.43 1.66 14.48
C VAL A 152 17.57 1.75 12.97
N LEU A 153 16.53 2.19 12.27
CA LEU A 153 16.57 2.34 10.81
C LEU A 153 17.44 3.52 10.35
N ASN A 154 17.49 4.62 11.10
CA ASN A 154 18.28 5.80 10.72
C ASN A 154 19.78 5.63 10.98
N ASP A 155 20.15 4.83 11.98
CA ASP A 155 21.55 4.55 12.33
C ASP A 155 22.18 3.43 11.47
N ARG A 156 21.42 2.84 10.52
CA ARG A 156 21.95 1.77 9.65
C ARG A 156 22.99 2.29 8.66
N LEU A 157 24.04 1.51 8.45
CA LEU A 157 25.13 1.80 7.51
C LEU A 157 24.73 1.43 6.08
N LEU A 158 24.06 0.29 5.91
CA LEU A 158 23.60 -0.17 4.61
C LEU A 158 22.17 0.31 4.33
N THR A 159 22.03 1.25 3.42
CA THR A 159 20.75 1.88 3.07
C THR A 159 20.30 1.65 1.62
N SER A 160 21.23 1.41 0.70
CA SER A 160 20.93 1.32 -0.75
C SER A 160 20.32 -0.02 -1.14
N GLY A 161 19.31 0.02 -2.02
CA GLY A 161 18.71 -1.18 -2.64
C GLY A 161 17.94 -2.09 -1.67
N ARG A 162 17.52 -1.56 -0.51
CA ARG A 162 16.75 -2.30 0.50
C ARG A 162 15.40 -1.65 0.73
N VAL A 163 14.42 -2.49 1.06
CA VAL A 163 13.08 -2.08 1.47
C VAL A 163 13.11 -1.88 2.98
N VAL A 164 12.38 -0.90 3.51
CA VAL A 164 12.33 -0.62 4.95
C VAL A 164 10.90 -0.56 5.44
N GLY A 165 10.66 -0.97 6.68
CA GLY A 165 9.35 -0.84 7.30
C GLY A 165 9.41 -0.96 8.81
N ILE A 166 8.50 -0.26 9.48
CA ILE A 166 8.22 -0.45 10.90
C ILE A 166 6.85 -1.11 11.04
N MET A 167 6.76 -2.22 11.75
CA MET A 167 5.50 -2.80 12.20
C MET A 167 5.30 -2.44 13.67
N LEU A 168 4.41 -1.48 13.94
CA LEU A 168 4.10 -1.01 15.28
C LEU A 168 2.77 -1.59 15.74
N MET A 169 2.77 -2.32 16.85
CA MET A 169 1.57 -2.91 17.43
C MET A 169 1.35 -2.35 18.83
N SER A 170 0.12 -1.94 19.14
CA SER A 170 -0.31 -1.57 20.50
C SER A 170 -1.73 -2.05 20.79
N ASP A 171 -1.98 -2.45 22.04
CA ASP A 171 -3.30 -2.88 22.53
C ASP A 171 -3.94 -1.89 23.52
N GLY A 172 -3.26 -0.79 23.82
CA GLY A 172 -3.65 0.15 24.86
C GLY A 172 -3.47 1.61 24.47
N GLN A 173 -4.00 2.50 25.30
CA GLN A 173 -3.86 3.94 25.13
C GLN A 173 -2.49 4.38 25.65
N GLN A 174 -1.88 5.32 24.94
CA GLN A 174 -0.66 5.93 25.43
C GLN A 174 -0.92 6.68 26.74
N ASN A 175 -0.24 6.25 27.80
CA ASN A 175 -0.38 6.81 29.16
C ASN A 175 0.97 7.29 29.73
N ALA A 176 2.03 7.23 28.94
CA ALA A 176 3.34 7.79 29.23
C ALA A 176 3.97 8.38 27.95
N GLY A 177 4.81 9.41 28.12
CA GLY A 177 5.51 10.08 27.00
C GLY A 177 4.77 11.27 26.39
N GLY A 178 5.32 11.80 25.29
CA GLY A 178 4.70 12.86 24.48
C GLY A 178 3.71 12.31 23.47
N ASP A 179 3.05 13.16 22.68
CA ASP A 179 2.07 12.73 21.67
C ASP A 179 2.72 11.96 20.51
N ALA A 180 2.45 10.65 20.40
CA ALA A 180 3.04 9.79 19.37
C ALA A 180 2.61 10.19 17.95
N ALA A 181 1.43 10.80 17.79
CA ALA A 181 0.95 11.29 16.50
C ALA A 181 1.83 12.42 15.93
N LYS A 182 2.66 13.08 16.76
CA LYS A 182 3.55 14.17 16.34
C LYS A 182 4.98 13.73 16.02
N VAL A 183 5.29 12.44 16.16
CA VAL A 183 6.63 11.93 15.86
C VAL A 183 6.88 12.02 14.36
N LYS A 184 7.99 12.68 13.98
CA LYS A 184 8.43 12.77 12.58
C LYS A 184 9.03 11.44 12.14
N VAL A 185 8.25 10.65 11.40
CA VAL A 185 8.66 9.34 10.87
C VAL A 185 9.48 9.43 9.57
N GLY A 186 9.44 10.59 8.89
CA GLY A 186 10.17 10.80 7.64
C GLY A 186 9.66 9.90 6.51
N ASN A 187 10.58 9.36 5.70
CA ASN A 187 10.25 8.48 4.57
C ASN A 187 10.14 7.00 4.96
N VAL A 188 10.17 6.66 6.25
CA VAL A 188 10.05 5.28 6.72
C VAL A 188 8.55 4.92 6.78
N PRO A 189 8.08 3.90 6.04
CA PRO A 189 6.72 3.40 6.17
C PRO A 189 6.48 2.83 7.58
N VAL A 190 5.41 3.27 8.25
CA VAL A 190 5.01 2.75 9.56
C VAL A 190 3.63 2.10 9.44
N TYR A 191 3.61 0.78 9.55
CA TYR A 191 2.40 -0.03 9.56
C TYR A 191 1.97 -0.22 11.01
N THR A 192 0.80 0.30 11.35
CA THR A 192 0.28 0.27 12.72
C THR A 192 -0.82 -0.78 12.86
N PHE A 193 -0.81 -1.52 13.97
CA PHE A 193 -1.77 -2.56 14.30
C PHE A 193 -2.38 -2.25 15.66
N GLY A 194 -3.68 -1.97 15.68
CA GLY A 194 -4.44 -1.83 16.90
C GLY A 194 -4.99 -3.18 17.33
N PHE A 195 -4.53 -3.70 18.47
CA PHE A 195 -4.85 -5.05 18.93
C PHE A 195 -5.90 -5.05 20.03
N GLY A 196 -7.02 -5.75 19.83
CA GLY A 196 -8.14 -5.75 20.77
C GLY A 196 -9.02 -4.50 20.64
N ALA A 197 -9.48 -3.94 21.77
CA ALA A 197 -10.46 -2.84 21.77
C ALA A 197 -10.05 -1.62 22.62
N ASP A 198 -8.94 -1.70 23.35
CA ASP A 198 -8.60 -0.72 24.40
C ASP A 198 -7.55 0.30 23.95
N TYR A 199 -7.15 0.29 22.68
CA TYR A 199 -6.16 1.21 22.12
C TYR A 199 -6.80 2.51 21.61
N ASP A 200 -5.98 3.54 21.36
CA ASP A 200 -6.44 4.75 20.67
C ASP A 200 -6.22 4.64 19.14
N PRO A 201 -7.26 4.34 18.34
CA PRO A 201 -7.13 4.18 16.90
C PRO A 201 -6.74 5.48 16.19
N ARG A 202 -7.02 6.65 16.78
CA ARG A 202 -6.69 7.94 16.16
C ARG A 202 -5.18 8.18 16.18
N VAL A 203 -4.52 7.82 17.28
CA VAL A 203 -3.06 7.93 17.40
C VAL A 203 -2.35 7.00 16.42
N LEU A 204 -2.77 5.73 16.35
CA LEU A 204 -2.17 4.75 15.43
C LEU A 204 -2.40 5.14 13.96
N LYS A 205 -3.62 5.55 13.59
CA LYS A 205 -3.94 6.08 12.27
C LYS A 205 -3.06 7.28 11.92
N ALA A 206 -2.90 8.24 12.84
CA ALA A 206 -2.08 9.42 12.59
C ALA A 206 -0.60 9.08 12.37
N ILE A 207 -0.05 8.12 13.12
CA ILE A 207 1.31 7.63 12.91
C ILE A 207 1.46 7.03 11.49
N ALA A 208 0.52 6.20 11.06
CA ALA A 208 0.53 5.59 9.73
C ALA A 208 0.39 6.65 8.61
N ASP A 209 -0.52 7.62 8.76
CA ASP A 209 -0.76 8.69 7.79
C ASP A 209 0.46 9.60 7.62
N ASN A 210 1.16 9.88 8.72
CA ASN A 210 2.38 10.69 8.71
C ASN A 210 3.58 9.98 8.06
N SER A 211 3.45 8.68 7.73
CA SER A 211 4.48 7.89 7.06
C SER A 211 4.19 7.70 5.57
N MET A 212 5.24 7.56 4.76
CA MET A 212 5.09 7.25 3.34
C MET A 212 4.68 5.78 3.19
N GLY A 213 3.45 5.51 2.71
CA GLY A 213 3.00 4.15 2.38
C GLY A 213 2.58 3.26 3.57
N GLY A 214 2.59 3.79 4.80
CA GLY A 214 2.08 3.10 5.99
C GLY A 214 0.55 2.94 5.98
N THR A 215 0.08 1.93 6.72
CA THR A 215 -1.34 1.64 6.89
C THR A 215 -1.69 1.43 8.36
N PHE A 216 -2.95 1.69 8.72
CA PHE A 216 -3.51 1.35 10.02
C PHE A 216 -4.44 0.15 9.86
N SER A 217 -4.17 -0.90 10.63
CA SER A 217 -4.91 -2.15 10.64
C SER A 217 -5.59 -2.34 11.99
N ASP A 218 -6.90 -2.57 11.95
CA ASP A 218 -7.74 -2.87 13.11
C ASP A 218 -7.81 -4.39 13.30
N VAL A 219 -7.29 -4.89 14.43
CA VAL A 219 -7.22 -6.31 14.77
C VAL A 219 -8.05 -6.55 16.04
N GLN A 220 -9.36 -6.62 15.88
CA GLN A 220 -10.30 -6.77 17.00
C GLN A 220 -10.26 -8.18 17.62
N ASN A 221 -10.22 -9.20 16.77
CA ASN A 221 -10.12 -10.59 17.20
C ASN A 221 -8.66 -10.92 17.52
N GLN A 222 -8.41 -11.43 18.73
CA GLN A 222 -7.06 -11.74 19.20
C GLN A 222 -6.39 -12.84 18.36
N ASP A 223 -7.19 -13.72 17.75
CA ASP A 223 -6.71 -14.79 16.88
C ASP A 223 -6.21 -14.27 15.52
N ASN A 224 -6.55 -13.04 15.13
CA ASN A 224 -6.26 -12.52 13.79
C ASN A 224 -4.94 -11.74 13.71
N LEU A 225 -4.15 -11.67 14.78
CA LEU A 225 -2.90 -10.90 14.79
C LEU A 225 -1.86 -11.47 13.83
N SER A 226 -1.67 -12.80 13.82
CA SER A 226 -0.76 -13.46 12.88
C SER A 226 -1.17 -13.22 11.43
N ILE A 227 -2.48 -13.21 11.15
CA ILE A 227 -3.04 -12.90 9.82
C ILE A 227 -2.71 -11.47 9.41
N ALA A 228 -2.93 -10.48 10.28
CA ALA A 228 -2.64 -9.08 9.96
C ALA A 228 -1.13 -8.86 9.74
N PHE A 229 -0.29 -9.46 10.58
CA PHE A 229 1.18 -9.41 10.43
C PHE A 229 1.64 -10.08 9.15
N SER A 230 1.10 -11.26 8.82
CA SER A 230 1.47 -12.01 7.63
C SER A 230 1.16 -11.23 6.35
N GLN A 231 0.01 -10.57 6.29
CA GLN A 231 -0.38 -9.78 5.12
C GLN A 231 0.48 -8.53 4.92
N CYS A 232 0.83 -7.85 6.01
CA CYS A 232 1.77 -6.73 5.94
C CYS A 232 3.15 -7.22 5.46
N LEU A 233 3.65 -8.32 6.03
CA LEU A 233 4.92 -8.92 5.64
C LEU A 233 4.93 -9.37 4.17
N ALA A 234 3.84 -9.97 3.69
CA ALA A 234 3.65 -10.35 2.29
C ALA A 234 3.87 -9.16 1.34
N GLY A 235 3.31 -8.00 1.67
CA GLY A 235 3.54 -6.76 0.92
C GLY A 235 5.01 -6.33 0.93
N LEU A 236 5.63 -6.28 2.11
CA LEU A 236 7.04 -5.90 2.27
C LEU A 236 8.01 -6.82 1.52
N LEU A 237 7.75 -8.13 1.50
CA LEU A 237 8.57 -9.10 0.77
C LEU A 237 8.32 -9.09 -0.74
N THR A 238 7.31 -8.36 -1.22
CA THR A 238 6.96 -8.28 -2.64
C THR A 238 7.06 -6.88 -3.20
N VAL A 239 7.78 -5.96 -2.56
CA VAL A 239 8.08 -4.65 -3.17
C VAL A 239 8.91 -4.85 -4.45
N VAL A 240 8.38 -4.37 -5.57
CA VAL A 240 9.02 -4.47 -6.90
C VAL A 240 9.49 -3.13 -7.43
N VAL A 241 8.94 -2.05 -6.87
CA VAL A 241 9.10 -0.66 -7.28
C VAL A 241 9.17 0.18 -6.01
N GLN A 242 10.18 1.03 -5.90
CA GLN A 242 10.39 1.95 -4.78
C GLN A 242 10.31 3.41 -5.28
N ASP A 243 9.88 4.35 -4.43
CA ASP A 243 9.77 5.79 -4.76
C ASP A 243 9.10 6.07 -6.13
N LEU A 244 7.98 5.40 -6.40
CA LEU A 244 7.18 5.66 -7.60
C LEU A 244 6.66 7.09 -7.58
N LYS A 245 6.91 7.84 -8.65
CA LYS A 245 6.35 9.17 -8.88
C LYS A 245 5.67 9.18 -10.24
N LEU A 246 4.42 9.60 -10.27
CA LEU A 246 3.63 9.78 -11.48
C LEU A 246 3.54 11.27 -11.78
N THR A 247 3.94 11.68 -12.97
CA THR A 247 3.78 13.05 -13.46
C THR A 247 2.79 13.06 -14.60
N ILE A 248 1.71 13.83 -14.45
CA ILE A 248 0.70 14.07 -15.48
C ILE A 248 0.82 15.53 -15.95
N THR A 249 1.00 15.72 -17.25
CA THR A 249 1.25 17.03 -17.84
C THR A 249 0.15 17.32 -18.87
N PRO A 250 -0.60 18.41 -18.76
CA PRO A 250 -1.56 18.80 -19.79
C PRO A 250 -0.82 19.14 -21.08
N VAL A 251 -1.47 18.95 -22.23
CA VAL A 251 -0.92 19.39 -23.51
C VAL A 251 -1.41 20.81 -23.76
N GLU A 252 -0.46 21.73 -23.97
CA GLU A 252 -0.75 23.16 -24.15
C GLU A 252 -1.74 23.38 -25.31
N GLY A 253 -2.79 24.16 -25.05
CA GLY A 253 -3.85 24.43 -26.02
C GLY A 253 -4.88 23.31 -26.20
N GLU A 254 -4.60 22.09 -25.72
CA GLU A 254 -5.47 20.91 -25.89
C GLU A 254 -6.19 20.51 -24.60
N SER A 255 -5.63 20.79 -23.43
CA SER A 255 -6.30 20.52 -22.16
C SER A 255 -5.83 21.38 -21.00
N THR A 256 -6.59 21.34 -19.90
CA THR A 256 -6.16 21.84 -18.59
C THR A 256 -6.53 20.83 -17.53
N ILE A 257 -5.61 20.50 -16.62
CA ILE A 257 -5.91 19.64 -15.48
C ILE A 257 -6.73 20.43 -14.44
N LEU A 258 -7.95 19.99 -14.19
CA LEU A 258 -8.82 20.53 -13.15
C LEU A 258 -8.48 19.92 -11.79
N LYS A 259 -8.35 18.59 -11.74
CA LYS A 259 -8.09 17.84 -10.50
C LYS A 259 -7.53 16.44 -10.79
N ALA A 260 -6.71 15.93 -9.87
CA ALA A 260 -6.26 14.54 -9.86
C ALA A 260 -6.67 13.86 -8.55
N PHE A 261 -7.46 12.78 -8.66
CA PHE A 261 -7.88 11.95 -7.54
C PHE A 261 -6.93 10.77 -7.38
N ALA A 262 -6.03 10.87 -6.41
CA ALA A 262 -5.04 9.84 -6.10
C ALA A 262 -4.99 9.59 -4.58
N GLY A 263 -6.15 9.40 -3.94
CA GLY A 263 -6.24 9.18 -2.50
C GLY A 263 -5.56 10.28 -1.66
N ASN A 264 -4.85 9.90 -0.60
CA ASN A 264 -4.11 10.83 0.26
C ASN A 264 -2.62 10.95 -0.09
N TYR A 265 -2.21 10.49 -1.27
CA TYR A 265 -0.82 10.58 -1.71
C TYR A 265 -0.40 12.04 -1.90
N PRO A 266 0.82 12.43 -1.47
CA PRO A 266 1.33 13.79 -1.68
C PRO A 266 1.33 14.17 -3.16
N GLN A 267 0.82 15.37 -3.46
CA GLN A 267 0.78 15.93 -4.81
C GLN A 267 1.45 17.30 -4.83
N SER A 268 2.19 17.60 -5.88
CA SER A 268 2.72 18.92 -6.18
C SER A 268 2.30 19.34 -7.58
N LYS A 269 1.87 20.59 -7.74
CA LYS A 269 1.54 21.18 -9.04
C LYS A 269 2.69 22.09 -9.47
N ASP A 270 3.07 22.01 -10.73
CA ASP A 270 3.96 22.98 -11.37
C ASP A 270 3.11 24.07 -12.03
N ASP A 271 3.36 25.32 -11.66
CA ASP A 271 2.61 26.47 -12.18
C ASP A 271 3.05 26.87 -13.60
N ALA A 272 4.24 26.43 -14.05
CA ALA A 272 4.78 26.78 -15.36
C ALA A 272 4.10 26.01 -16.49
N ASP A 273 3.89 24.70 -16.32
CA ASP A 273 3.28 23.82 -17.32
C ASP A 273 1.94 23.20 -16.87
N GLY A 274 1.50 23.49 -15.64
CA GLY A 274 0.27 22.96 -15.08
C GLY A 274 0.33 21.47 -14.72
N SER A 275 1.50 20.84 -14.76
CA SER A 275 1.68 19.43 -14.45
C SER A 275 1.42 19.13 -12.97
N ILE A 276 0.99 17.89 -12.69
CA ILE A 276 0.82 17.39 -11.32
C ILE A 276 1.71 16.17 -11.14
N THR A 277 2.56 16.20 -10.11
CA THR A 277 3.37 15.06 -9.68
C THR A 277 2.76 14.44 -8.43
N ILE A 278 2.43 13.15 -8.48
CA ILE A 278 1.90 12.33 -7.38
C ILE A 278 3.02 11.42 -6.88
N SER A 279 3.35 11.51 -5.59
CA SER A 279 4.37 10.66 -4.95
C SER A 279 3.71 9.46 -4.27
N PHE A 280 3.91 8.30 -4.88
CA PHE A 280 3.29 7.04 -4.50
C PHE A 280 4.15 6.24 -3.50
N GLY A 281 5.47 6.41 -3.51
CA GLY A 281 6.36 5.57 -2.71
C GLY A 281 6.42 4.14 -3.29
N ASP A 282 6.43 3.14 -2.42
CA ASP A 282 6.66 1.74 -2.82
C ASP A 282 5.40 1.08 -3.38
N LEU A 283 5.55 0.18 -4.35
CA LEU A 283 4.47 -0.61 -4.97
C LEU A 283 4.83 -2.11 -4.95
N TYR A 284 3.91 -2.94 -4.46
CA TYR A 284 4.08 -4.38 -4.35
C TYR A 284 3.76 -5.10 -5.66
N ASN A 285 4.24 -6.34 -5.80
CA ASN A 285 3.88 -7.18 -6.93
C ASN A 285 2.37 -7.37 -6.99
N LYS A 286 1.77 -7.11 -8.16
CA LYS A 286 0.32 -7.15 -8.41
C LYS A 286 -0.51 -6.17 -7.56
N GLU A 287 0.11 -5.29 -6.77
CA GLU A 287 -0.60 -4.15 -6.15
C GLU A 287 -0.95 -3.15 -7.25
N LEU A 288 -2.12 -2.53 -7.12
CA LEU A 288 -2.71 -1.68 -8.13
C LEU A 288 -3.09 -0.33 -7.53
N ARG A 289 -2.80 0.74 -8.27
CA ARG A 289 -3.18 2.12 -7.90
C ARG A 289 -3.87 2.80 -9.06
N LYS A 290 -5.01 3.41 -8.79
CA LYS A 290 -5.79 4.17 -9.75
C LYS A 290 -5.70 5.65 -9.50
N VAL A 291 -5.68 6.43 -10.58
CA VAL A 291 -5.77 7.89 -10.56
C VAL A 291 -6.82 8.33 -11.55
N ILE A 292 -7.82 9.09 -11.12
CA ILE A 292 -8.73 9.78 -12.03
C ILE A 292 -8.25 11.21 -12.21
N VAL A 293 -8.09 11.64 -13.45
CA VAL A 293 -7.72 13.00 -13.82
C VAL A 293 -8.91 13.66 -14.50
N ASP A 294 -9.44 14.70 -13.87
CA ASP A 294 -10.44 15.59 -14.47
C ASP A 294 -9.71 16.64 -15.31
N LEU A 295 -10.03 16.68 -16.59
CA LEU A 295 -9.52 17.62 -17.59
C LEU A 295 -10.64 18.53 -18.06
N LEU A 296 -10.28 19.75 -18.45
CA LEU A 296 -11.09 20.59 -19.32
C LEU A 296 -10.46 20.57 -20.71
N LEU A 297 -11.22 20.10 -21.70
CA LEU A 297 -10.84 20.21 -23.12
C LEU A 297 -11.47 21.49 -23.69
N PRO A 298 -10.72 22.37 -24.37
CA PRO A 298 -11.25 23.60 -24.94
C PRO A 298 -12.09 23.34 -26.20
N ALA A 299 -12.86 24.35 -26.61
CA ALA A 299 -13.60 24.28 -27.87
C ALA A 299 -12.64 24.32 -29.08
N VAL A 300 -12.98 23.58 -30.13
CA VAL A 300 -12.19 23.48 -31.37
C VAL A 300 -13.11 23.66 -32.59
N ASP A 301 -12.59 24.27 -33.66
CA ASP A 301 -13.41 24.67 -34.82
C ASP A 301 -13.70 23.52 -35.79
N SER A 302 -12.91 22.44 -35.74
CA SER A 302 -13.01 21.34 -36.70
C SER A 302 -12.57 20.01 -36.10
N ARG A 303 -12.90 18.93 -36.81
CA ARG A 303 -12.52 17.58 -36.40
C ARG A 303 -11.00 17.44 -36.37
N GLN A 304 -10.46 17.06 -35.22
CA GLN A 304 -9.04 16.82 -35.04
C GLN A 304 -8.79 15.72 -34.00
N GLY A 305 -7.68 14.99 -34.14
CA GLY A 305 -7.16 14.11 -33.10
C GLY A 305 -5.93 14.75 -32.49
N SER A 306 -5.92 14.91 -31.17
CA SER A 306 -4.81 15.54 -30.45
C SER A 306 -4.51 14.77 -29.17
N ASP A 307 -3.24 14.84 -28.76
CA ASP A 307 -2.85 14.39 -27.43
C ASP A 307 -3.34 15.42 -26.42
N VAL A 308 -4.10 14.97 -25.42
CA VAL A 308 -4.69 15.84 -24.39
C VAL A 308 -3.98 15.69 -23.04
N LEU A 309 -3.19 14.64 -22.85
CA LEU A 309 -2.48 14.41 -21.59
C LEU A 309 -1.22 13.59 -21.85
N GLN A 310 -0.10 14.05 -21.30
CA GLN A 310 1.13 13.28 -21.22
C GLN A 310 1.28 12.69 -19.82
N ILE A 311 1.70 11.42 -19.75
CA ILE A 311 1.88 10.65 -18.53
C ILE A 311 3.31 10.14 -18.51
N SER A 312 4.06 10.48 -17.47
CA SER A 312 5.39 9.91 -17.23
C SER A 312 5.49 9.43 -15.80
N TYR A 313 6.39 8.48 -15.55
CA TYR A 313 6.65 8.05 -14.18
C TYR A 313 8.11 7.66 -14.00
N THR A 314 8.58 7.86 -12.78
CA THR A 314 9.93 7.50 -12.35
C THR A 314 9.84 6.57 -11.15
N TYR A 315 10.75 5.62 -11.04
CA TYR A 315 10.82 4.77 -9.86
C TYR A 315 12.21 4.17 -9.67
N ASN A 316 12.50 3.70 -8.47
CA ASN A 316 13.70 2.95 -8.15
C ASN A 316 13.44 1.44 -8.14
N THR A 317 14.37 0.66 -8.67
CA THR A 317 14.38 -0.81 -8.53
C THR A 317 15.82 -1.28 -8.40
N GLY A 318 16.11 -2.12 -7.39
CA GLY A 318 17.49 -2.57 -7.10
C GLY A 318 18.47 -1.41 -6.86
N GLY A 319 18.00 -0.30 -6.27
CA GLY A 319 18.83 0.90 -6.01
C GLY A 319 19.14 1.76 -7.24
N ARG A 320 18.51 1.52 -8.40
CA ARG A 320 18.70 2.32 -9.61
C ARG A 320 17.41 3.06 -9.99
N LEU A 321 17.56 4.32 -10.39
CA LEU A 321 16.47 5.13 -10.93
C LEU A 321 16.12 4.71 -12.35
N PHE A 322 14.83 4.53 -12.60
CA PHE A 322 14.24 4.24 -13.89
C PHE A 322 13.28 5.35 -14.27
N ASN A 323 13.41 5.83 -15.51
CA ASN A 323 12.49 6.78 -16.12
C ASN A 323 11.70 6.03 -17.18
N ALA A 324 10.38 5.99 -17.03
CA ALA A 324 9.53 5.39 -18.03
C ALA A 324 9.38 6.31 -19.23
N THR A 325 9.28 5.66 -20.38
CA THR A 325 8.87 6.28 -21.62
C THR A 325 7.51 6.97 -21.45
N PRO A 326 7.37 8.26 -21.81
CA PRO A 326 6.10 8.96 -21.71
C PRO A 326 4.98 8.27 -22.49
N LEU A 327 3.78 8.27 -21.92
CA LEU A 327 2.55 7.81 -22.57
C LEU A 327 1.70 9.03 -22.88
N PHE A 328 0.94 8.97 -23.97
CA PHE A 328 0.05 10.04 -24.38
C PHE A 328 -1.38 9.53 -24.45
N VAL A 329 -2.31 10.38 -24.04
CA VAL A 329 -3.75 10.15 -24.19
C VAL A 329 -4.21 10.95 -25.39
N THR A 330 -4.54 10.26 -26.47
CA THR A 330 -5.06 10.88 -27.70
C THR A 330 -6.59 10.82 -27.67
N VAL A 331 -7.23 11.95 -27.98
CA VAL A 331 -8.70 12.05 -28.08
C VAL A 331 -9.07 12.63 -29.45
N THR A 332 -10.10 12.06 -30.07
CA THR A 332 -10.64 12.59 -31.34
C THR A 332 -11.80 13.52 -31.06
N ARG A 333 -11.67 14.80 -31.45
CA ARG A 333 -12.70 15.83 -31.34
C ARG A 333 -13.66 15.72 -32.54
N VAL A 334 -14.94 15.41 -32.31
CA VAL A 334 -15.94 15.19 -33.37
C VAL A 334 -17.33 15.72 -33.00
N GLY A 335 -17.98 16.40 -33.95
CA GLY A 335 -19.40 16.77 -33.90
C GLY A 335 -19.92 17.23 -32.53
N THR A 336 -21.10 16.73 -32.16
CA THR A 336 -21.80 17.01 -30.88
C THR A 336 -22.00 15.75 -30.02
N THR A 337 -21.49 14.60 -30.45
CA THR A 337 -21.72 13.32 -29.77
C THR A 337 -20.89 13.24 -28.50
N VAL A 338 -21.53 12.84 -27.40
CA VAL A 338 -20.86 12.53 -26.14
C VAL A 338 -20.91 11.03 -25.95
N GLU A 339 -19.76 10.35 -26.07
CA GLU A 339 -19.66 8.93 -25.72
C GLU A 339 -20.01 8.74 -24.24
N PRO A 340 -20.69 7.63 -23.88
CA PRO A 340 -20.90 7.29 -22.48
C PRO A 340 -19.55 7.07 -21.79
N GLU A 341 -19.49 7.41 -20.50
CA GLU A 341 -18.27 7.19 -19.71
C GLU A 341 -17.94 5.70 -19.63
N ARG A 342 -16.64 5.38 -19.59
CA ARG A 342 -16.15 4.01 -19.46
C ARG A 342 -16.61 3.40 -18.13
N GLU A 343 -17.08 2.16 -18.14
CA GLU A 343 -17.55 1.47 -16.93
C GLU A 343 -16.45 1.39 -15.87
N GLU A 344 -15.19 1.15 -16.28
CA GLU A 344 -14.04 1.10 -15.38
C GLU A 344 -13.84 2.42 -14.61
N VAL A 345 -14.11 3.55 -15.27
CA VAL A 345 -14.05 4.89 -14.67
C VAL A 345 -15.22 5.10 -13.72
N LYS A 346 -16.45 4.75 -14.12
CA LYS A 346 -17.65 4.88 -13.28
C LYS A 346 -17.53 4.07 -11.98
N ILE A 347 -17.04 2.84 -12.06
CA ILE A 347 -16.86 1.95 -10.91
C ILE A 347 -15.85 2.55 -9.91
N GLU A 348 -14.74 3.10 -10.42
CA GLU A 348 -13.75 3.77 -9.56
C GLU A 348 -14.28 5.07 -8.95
N GLU A 349 -15.07 5.86 -9.69
CA GLU A 349 -15.76 7.03 -9.15
C GLU A 349 -16.72 6.65 -8.02
N ASN A 350 -17.50 5.59 -8.19
CA ASN A 350 -18.41 5.10 -7.16
C ASN A 350 -17.63 4.64 -5.92
N ARG A 351 -16.50 3.93 -6.10
CA ARG A 351 -15.61 3.59 -4.98
C ARG A 351 -15.11 4.82 -4.22
N LEU A 352 -14.67 5.86 -4.94
CA LEU A 352 -14.20 7.11 -4.32
C LEU A 352 -15.32 7.82 -3.55
N ARG A 353 -16.54 7.86 -4.12
CA ARG A 353 -17.72 8.42 -3.46
C ARG A 353 -18.09 7.62 -2.20
N THR A 354 -18.14 6.30 -2.28
CA THR A 354 -18.39 5.42 -1.13
C THR A 354 -17.37 5.65 -0.02
N ALA A 355 -16.07 5.70 -0.35
CA ALA A 355 -15.02 5.96 0.63
C ALA A 355 -15.18 7.34 1.32
N GLN A 356 -15.55 8.38 0.54
CA GLN A 356 -15.84 9.70 1.09
C GLN A 356 -17.06 9.67 2.03
N MET A 357 -18.12 8.94 1.67
CA MET A 357 -19.32 8.80 2.51
C MET A 357 -19.05 8.02 3.79
N ILE A 358 -18.18 7.00 3.76
CA ILE A 358 -17.69 6.29 4.96
C ILE A 358 -17.00 7.27 5.91
N LYS A 359 -16.13 8.14 5.38
CA LYS A 359 -15.44 9.16 6.17
C LYS A 359 -16.41 10.17 6.77
N GLU A 360 -17.39 10.65 6.01
CA GLU A 360 -18.45 11.54 6.51
C GLU A 360 -19.27 10.89 7.62
N ALA A 361 -19.69 9.64 7.44
CA ALA A 361 -20.41 8.87 8.44
C ALA A 361 -19.58 8.68 9.73
N ARG A 362 -18.28 8.38 9.62
CA ARG A 362 -17.38 8.31 10.79
C ARG A 362 -17.34 9.65 11.54
N VAL A 363 -17.21 10.76 10.82
CA VAL A 363 -17.18 12.10 11.45
C VAL A 363 -18.50 12.37 12.19
N MET A 364 -19.65 12.07 11.57
CA MET A 364 -20.96 12.18 12.21
C MET A 364 -21.06 11.30 13.47
N ALA A 365 -20.60 10.05 13.40
CA ALA A 365 -20.59 9.12 14.54
C ALA A 365 -19.64 9.56 15.67
N ASP A 366 -18.49 10.16 15.34
CA ASP A 366 -17.59 10.78 16.32
C ASP A 366 -18.24 11.97 17.04
N ASP A 367 -19.12 12.70 16.34
CA ASP A 367 -19.95 13.79 16.89
C ASP A 367 -21.24 13.30 17.57
N LYS A 368 -21.37 11.98 17.79
CA LYS A 368 -22.54 11.32 18.41
C LYS A 368 -23.85 11.45 17.62
N LYS A 369 -23.76 11.69 16.31
CA LYS A 369 -24.89 11.75 15.37
C LYS A 369 -25.01 10.44 14.60
N LEU A 370 -25.37 9.37 15.30
CA LEU A 370 -25.40 8.04 14.71
C LEU A 370 -26.51 7.85 13.67
N ASP A 371 -27.66 8.50 13.84
CA ASP A 371 -28.74 8.43 12.86
C ASP A 371 -28.29 9.03 11.52
N ASP A 372 -27.73 10.26 11.55
CA ASP A 372 -27.14 10.90 10.37
C ASP A 372 -26.03 10.05 9.72
N ALA A 373 -25.18 9.41 10.55
CA ALA A 373 -24.12 8.53 10.08
C ALA A 373 -24.67 7.26 9.39
N GLN A 374 -25.71 6.65 9.95
CA GLN A 374 -26.36 5.48 9.37
C GLN A 374 -27.06 5.84 8.06
N ASP A 375 -27.79 6.96 8.02
CA ASP A 375 -28.43 7.47 6.79
C ASP A 375 -27.40 7.69 5.69
N LYS A 376 -26.25 8.29 6.02
CA LYS A 376 -25.13 8.47 5.08
C LYS A 376 -24.59 7.14 4.53
N LEU A 377 -24.51 6.08 5.35
CA LEU A 377 -24.08 4.77 4.90
C LEU A 377 -25.14 4.05 4.05
N VAL A 378 -26.43 4.25 4.35
CA VAL A 378 -27.54 3.75 3.52
C VAL A 378 -27.53 4.42 2.16
N ASP A 379 -27.32 5.74 2.09
CA ASP A 379 -27.14 6.45 0.82
C ASP A 379 -25.99 5.87 0.00
N ALA A 380 -24.89 5.49 0.67
CA ALA A 380 -23.74 4.86 0.02
C ALA A 380 -24.07 3.45 -0.48
N GLN A 381 -24.98 2.71 0.17
CA GLN A 381 -25.45 1.41 -0.32
C GLN A 381 -26.34 1.57 -1.55
N ASN A 382 -27.25 2.54 -1.52
CA ASN A 382 -28.15 2.86 -2.64
C ASN A 382 -27.36 3.28 -3.89
N LEU A 383 -26.23 3.99 -3.72
CA LEU A 383 -25.31 4.32 -4.82
C LEU A 383 -24.79 3.09 -5.57
N LEU A 384 -24.72 1.94 -4.90
CA LEU A 384 -24.15 0.70 -5.42
C LEU A 384 -25.21 -0.35 -5.81
N GLU A 385 -26.50 -0.08 -5.58
CA GLU A 385 -27.57 -1.08 -5.70
C GLU A 385 -27.72 -1.59 -7.15
N ASP A 386 -27.73 -0.66 -8.11
CA ASP A 386 -27.91 -0.95 -9.53
C ASP A 386 -26.63 -1.43 -10.25
N LEU A 387 -25.52 -1.56 -9.53
CA LEU A 387 -24.24 -2.01 -10.09
C LEU A 387 -24.10 -3.52 -10.01
N ASP A 388 -23.75 -4.13 -11.15
CA ASP A 388 -23.48 -5.56 -11.28
C ASP A 388 -22.20 -5.96 -10.54
N ASP A 389 -22.36 -6.67 -9.43
CA ASP A 389 -21.26 -7.16 -8.60
C ASP A 389 -20.70 -8.52 -9.05
N GLU A 390 -21.34 -9.22 -9.98
CA GLU A 390 -20.76 -10.39 -10.64
C GLU A 390 -19.66 -9.96 -11.62
N SER A 391 -19.94 -8.92 -12.41
CA SER A 391 -18.95 -8.31 -13.33
C SER A 391 -17.86 -7.53 -12.58
N TRP A 392 -18.19 -6.97 -11.41
CA TRP A 392 -17.29 -6.14 -10.61
C TRP A 392 -17.22 -6.58 -9.15
N PRO A 393 -16.36 -7.56 -8.80
CA PRO A 393 -16.22 -8.06 -7.43
C PRO A 393 -15.93 -6.98 -6.37
N LEU A 394 -15.33 -5.86 -6.79
CA LEU A 394 -15.14 -4.65 -5.99
C LEU A 394 -16.46 -4.16 -5.36
N ILE A 395 -17.56 -4.17 -6.12
CA ILE A 395 -18.86 -3.68 -5.67
C ILE A 395 -19.40 -4.54 -4.52
N GLY A 396 -19.32 -5.87 -4.64
CA GLY A 396 -19.73 -6.78 -3.57
C GLY A 396 -18.94 -6.59 -2.28
N MET A 397 -17.64 -6.29 -2.39
CA MET A 397 -16.79 -5.95 -1.25
C MET A 397 -17.18 -4.61 -0.61
N LEU A 398 -17.46 -3.57 -1.39
CA LEU A 398 -17.92 -2.27 -0.88
C LEU A 398 -19.29 -2.40 -0.17
N LYS A 399 -20.23 -3.15 -0.75
CA LYS A 399 -21.52 -3.44 -0.11
C LYS A 399 -21.33 -4.14 1.24
N SER A 400 -20.44 -5.14 1.28
CA SER A 400 -20.12 -5.87 2.53
C SER A 400 -19.49 -4.98 3.59
N GLU A 401 -18.61 -4.07 3.19
CA GLU A 401 -18.00 -3.07 4.08
C GLU A 401 -19.03 -2.12 4.68
N LEU A 402 -19.90 -1.55 3.85
CA LEU A 402 -20.98 -0.65 4.31
C LEU A 402 -21.92 -1.36 5.29
N GLN A 403 -22.28 -2.62 4.99
CA GLN A 403 -23.10 -3.44 5.89
C GLN A 403 -22.41 -3.66 7.24
N GLN A 404 -21.09 -3.89 7.25
CA GLN A 404 -20.35 -4.05 8.50
C GLN A 404 -20.32 -2.74 9.30
N LEU A 405 -20.06 -1.61 8.65
CA LEU A 405 -20.09 -0.29 9.32
C LEU A 405 -21.46 0.02 9.92
N LEU A 406 -22.55 -0.25 9.20
CA LEU A 406 -23.91 -0.09 9.73
C LEU A 406 -24.14 -0.94 10.99
N ARG A 407 -23.63 -2.17 11.03
CA ARG A 407 -23.69 -3.02 12.24
C ARG A 407 -22.90 -2.43 13.39
N LEU A 408 -21.72 -1.89 13.10
CA LEU A 408 -20.82 -1.29 14.10
C LEU A 408 -21.24 0.12 14.53
N MET A 409 -22.20 0.75 13.84
CA MET A 409 -22.77 2.06 14.19
C MET A 409 -24.14 1.98 14.85
N LYS A 410 -24.59 0.79 15.29
CA LYS A 410 -25.89 0.58 15.94
C LYS A 410 -26.06 1.33 17.27
N SER A 411 -24.98 1.54 18.01
CA SER A 411 -24.97 2.33 19.25
C SER A 411 -23.62 3.01 19.42
N GLN A 412 -23.60 4.06 20.24
CA GLN A 412 -22.37 4.83 20.47
C GLN A 412 -21.28 3.97 21.10
N GLU A 413 -21.65 3.06 22.00
CA GLU A 413 -20.72 2.14 22.65
C GLU A 413 -20.07 1.17 21.65
N VAL A 414 -20.86 0.58 20.75
CA VAL A 414 -20.34 -0.34 19.72
C VAL A 414 -19.44 0.42 18.74
N TYR A 415 -19.85 1.62 18.35
CA TYR A 415 -19.05 2.46 17.47
C TYR A 415 -17.72 2.85 18.14
N GLU A 416 -17.75 3.29 19.38
CA GLU A 416 -16.55 3.70 20.11
C GLU A 416 -15.56 2.56 20.31
N LYS A 417 -16.07 1.35 20.58
CA LYS A 417 -15.26 0.16 20.87
C LYS A 417 -14.73 -0.56 19.62
N GLN A 418 -15.47 -0.51 18.50
CA GLN A 418 -15.17 -1.31 17.30
C GLN A 418 -15.39 -0.53 15.99
N GLY A 419 -16.47 0.23 15.89
CA GLY A 419 -16.83 0.91 14.64
C GLY A 419 -15.82 1.98 14.20
N ARG A 420 -15.24 2.72 15.15
CA ARG A 420 -14.26 3.77 14.87
C ARG A 420 -12.99 3.20 14.26
N SER A 421 -12.41 2.16 14.85
CA SER A 421 -11.18 1.56 14.34
C SER A 421 -11.41 0.92 12.97
N PHE A 422 -12.53 0.22 12.80
CA PHE A 422 -12.93 -0.33 11.50
C PHE A 422 -13.01 0.78 10.43
N ALA A 423 -13.71 1.88 10.71
CA ALA A 423 -13.84 3.01 9.78
C ALA A 423 -12.49 3.65 9.44
N LEU A 424 -11.60 3.84 10.43
CA LEU A 424 -10.27 4.42 10.20
C LEU A 424 -9.35 3.49 9.38
N SER A 425 -9.46 2.17 9.58
CA SER A 425 -8.74 1.19 8.75
C SER A 425 -9.28 1.17 7.31
N SER A 426 -10.60 1.25 7.15
CA SER A 426 -11.27 1.40 5.85
C SER A 426 -10.78 2.65 5.11
N GLU A 427 -10.81 3.82 5.76
CA GLU A 427 -10.31 5.08 5.20
C GLU A 427 -8.85 4.95 4.76
N THR A 428 -7.97 4.40 5.62
CA THR A 428 -6.56 4.19 5.27
C THR A 428 -6.39 3.36 4.01
N SER A 429 -7.14 2.27 3.93
CA SER A 429 -6.98 1.31 2.85
C SER A 429 -7.51 1.87 1.53
N HIS A 430 -8.59 2.66 1.55
CA HIS A 430 -9.07 3.41 0.38
C HIS A 430 -8.15 4.55 -0.05
N ASP A 431 -7.64 5.33 0.92
CA ASP A 431 -6.75 6.46 0.68
C ASP A 431 -5.41 6.02 0.09
N ARG A 432 -4.88 4.89 0.57
CA ARG A 432 -3.64 4.29 0.07
C ARG A 432 -3.86 3.32 -1.10
N GLN A 433 -5.08 2.89 -1.36
CA GLN A 433 -5.38 1.79 -2.29
C GLN A 433 -4.51 0.56 -2.00
N ARG A 434 -4.37 0.26 -0.71
CA ARG A 434 -3.49 -0.78 -0.18
C ARG A 434 -4.24 -1.54 0.89
N PHE A 435 -4.09 -2.85 0.93
CA PHE A 435 -4.74 -3.66 1.94
C PHE A 435 -4.36 -3.21 3.36
N ALA A 436 -5.37 -3.11 4.22
CA ALA A 436 -5.22 -2.98 5.67
C ALA A 436 -6.24 -3.90 6.33
N ALA A 437 -5.91 -4.52 7.46
CA ALA A 437 -6.86 -5.40 8.14
C ALA A 437 -8.00 -4.57 8.75
N ARG A 438 -9.23 -4.97 8.51
CA ARG A 438 -10.46 -4.26 8.91
C ARG A 438 -11.34 -5.17 9.78
N GLY A 439 -10.88 -5.50 10.98
CA GLY A 439 -11.59 -6.41 11.87
C GLY A 439 -11.76 -7.82 11.29
N ASP A 440 -12.79 -8.55 11.74
CA ASP A 440 -13.00 -9.98 11.45
C ASP A 440 -13.81 -10.27 10.16
N VAL A 441 -13.61 -9.47 9.12
CA VAL A 441 -14.34 -9.64 7.85
C VAL A 441 -13.43 -10.32 6.84
N GLU A 442 -13.33 -11.65 6.92
CA GLU A 442 -12.48 -12.46 6.02
C GLU A 442 -12.74 -12.19 4.52
N LYS A 443 -13.97 -11.82 4.16
CA LYS A 443 -14.37 -11.53 2.77
C LYS A 443 -13.94 -10.14 2.27
N LEU A 444 -13.56 -9.23 3.16
CA LEU A 444 -13.18 -7.87 2.78
C LEU A 444 -11.70 -7.82 2.40
N ARG A 445 -11.41 -8.25 1.15
CA ARG A 445 -10.05 -8.38 0.60
C ARG A 445 -9.67 -7.23 -0.34
N LEU A 446 -10.28 -6.06 -0.17
CA LEU A 446 -10.01 -4.89 -1.01
C LEU A 446 -8.52 -4.55 -1.00
N PHE A 447 -7.94 -4.44 -2.20
CA PHE A 447 -6.52 -4.16 -2.45
C PHE A 447 -5.54 -5.24 -1.96
N ALA A 448 -6.01 -6.43 -1.60
CA ALA A 448 -5.14 -7.57 -1.29
C ALA A 448 -4.45 -8.08 -2.56
N THR A 449 -3.19 -8.52 -2.41
CA THR A 449 -2.46 -9.21 -3.48
C THR A 449 -2.54 -10.73 -3.28
N PRO A 450 -2.30 -11.55 -4.32
CA PRO A 450 -2.28 -13.00 -4.18
C PRO A 450 -1.29 -13.49 -3.10
N ARG A 451 -0.15 -12.81 -2.92
CA ARG A 451 0.79 -13.11 -1.84
C ARG A 451 0.20 -12.89 -0.45
N MET A 452 -0.60 -11.84 -0.27
CA MET A 452 -1.28 -11.56 0.99
C MET A 452 -2.33 -12.63 1.32
N ASP A 453 -3.03 -13.16 0.32
CA ASP A 453 -3.98 -14.26 0.51
C ASP A 453 -3.26 -15.56 0.88
N ALA A 454 -2.15 -15.87 0.19
CA ALA A 454 -1.32 -17.03 0.55
C ALA A 454 -0.79 -16.94 1.98
N TYR A 455 -0.29 -15.78 2.40
CA TYR A 455 0.22 -15.57 3.76
C TYR A 455 -0.88 -15.58 4.82
N LEU A 456 -2.11 -15.21 4.48
CA LEU A 456 -3.27 -15.37 5.36
C LEU A 456 -3.51 -16.86 5.64
N GLU A 457 -3.56 -17.71 4.61
CA GLU A 457 -3.81 -19.15 4.78
C GLU A 457 -2.64 -19.84 5.52
N GLN A 458 -1.40 -19.44 5.22
CA GLN A 458 -0.23 -19.91 5.95
C GLN A 458 -0.26 -19.49 7.43
N ALA A 459 -0.67 -18.27 7.74
CA ALA A 459 -0.78 -17.79 9.12
C ALA A 459 -1.86 -18.54 9.89
N LYS A 460 -3.04 -18.79 9.28
CA LYS A 460 -4.09 -19.63 9.88
C LYS A 460 -3.57 -21.01 10.23
N SER A 461 -2.90 -21.68 9.27
CA SER A 461 -2.33 -23.01 9.51
C SER A 461 -1.23 -23.00 10.58
N PHE A 462 -0.47 -21.91 10.67
CA PHE A 462 0.58 -21.73 11.68
C PHE A 462 0.01 -21.48 13.08
N ASP A 463 -1.07 -20.73 13.21
CA ASP A 463 -1.73 -20.51 14.50
C ASP A 463 -2.32 -21.80 15.08
N GLU A 464 -2.78 -22.71 14.22
CA GLU A 464 -3.23 -24.05 14.61
C GLU A 464 -2.06 -24.94 15.09
N ASP A 465 -0.92 -24.89 14.39
CA ASP A 465 0.25 -25.69 14.71
C ASP A 465 1.57 -24.95 14.35
N PRO A 466 2.16 -24.22 15.31
CA PRO A 466 3.41 -23.47 15.09
C PRO A 466 4.64 -24.34 14.82
N SER A 467 4.52 -25.67 14.99
CA SER A 467 5.60 -26.63 14.72
C SER A 467 5.69 -27.01 13.24
N LYS A 468 4.63 -26.79 12.45
CA LYS A 468 4.64 -27.06 11.01
C LYS A 468 5.67 -26.16 10.30
N PRO A 469 6.42 -26.71 9.33
CA PRO A 469 7.30 -25.90 8.51
C PRO A 469 6.45 -24.93 7.67
N LEU A 470 6.89 -23.67 7.62
CA LEU A 470 6.33 -22.68 6.71
C LEU A 470 7.08 -22.73 5.38
N PRO A 471 6.39 -22.52 4.25
CA PRO A 471 7.07 -22.27 2.98
C PRO A 471 8.04 -21.10 3.11
N THR A 472 9.20 -21.19 2.49
CA THR A 472 10.14 -20.06 2.39
C THR A 472 9.64 -19.04 1.38
N ALA A 473 10.12 -17.79 1.47
CA ALA A 473 9.79 -16.74 0.50
C ALA A 473 10.13 -17.13 -0.96
N ASP A 474 11.16 -17.95 -1.16
CA ASP A 474 11.58 -18.44 -2.49
C ASP A 474 10.67 -19.54 -3.03
N GLU A 475 10.20 -20.46 -2.17
CA GLU A 475 9.20 -21.46 -2.54
C GLU A 475 7.88 -20.81 -2.91
N ASP A 476 7.48 -19.83 -2.12
CA ASP A 476 6.36 -18.93 -2.37
C ASP A 476 6.47 -18.24 -3.73
N ALA A 477 7.64 -17.66 -4.04
CA ALA A 477 7.91 -17.03 -5.34
C ALA A 477 7.77 -18.02 -6.50
N LYS A 478 8.27 -19.25 -6.34
CA LYS A 478 8.14 -20.32 -7.35
C LYS A 478 6.69 -20.74 -7.55
N GLN A 479 5.89 -20.83 -6.48
CA GLN A 479 4.47 -21.17 -6.57
C GLN A 479 3.67 -20.09 -7.30
N GLU A 480 3.90 -18.81 -6.99
CA GLU A 480 3.25 -17.69 -7.68
C GLU A 480 3.62 -17.66 -9.17
N LEU A 481 4.90 -17.92 -9.49
CA LEU A 481 5.36 -18.04 -10.88
C LEU A 481 4.73 -19.22 -11.62
N ALA A 482 4.52 -20.35 -10.95
CA ALA A 482 3.87 -21.51 -11.55
C ALA A 482 2.37 -21.24 -11.83
N ALA A 483 1.72 -20.43 -10.99
CA ALA A 483 0.33 -20.02 -11.18
C ALA A 483 0.14 -18.99 -12.31
N ASP A 484 1.12 -18.12 -12.56
CA ASP A 484 1.12 -17.14 -13.65
C ASP A 484 2.50 -17.06 -14.36
N PRO A 485 2.81 -18.01 -15.26
CA PRO A 485 4.13 -18.11 -15.90
C PRO A 485 4.51 -16.91 -16.78
N LEU A 486 3.52 -16.13 -17.24
CA LEU A 486 3.74 -14.99 -18.11
C LEU A 486 3.94 -13.68 -17.31
N ALA A 487 3.57 -13.63 -16.03
CA ALA A 487 3.69 -12.45 -15.18
C ALA A 487 5.07 -11.75 -15.29
N PRO A 488 6.22 -12.47 -15.24
CA PRO A 488 7.53 -11.84 -15.22
C PRO A 488 7.89 -11.11 -16.51
N ILE A 489 7.33 -11.56 -17.64
CA ILE A 489 7.69 -11.05 -18.97
C ILE A 489 6.69 -10.03 -19.49
N ILE A 490 5.46 -9.99 -18.99
CA ILE A 490 4.43 -9.06 -19.47
C ILE A 490 4.88 -7.60 -19.32
N GLY A 491 5.39 -7.21 -18.16
CA GLY A 491 5.89 -5.84 -17.91
C GLY A 491 7.03 -5.44 -18.86
N PRO A 492 8.15 -6.20 -18.88
CA PRO A 492 9.26 -5.97 -19.82
C PRO A 492 8.83 -6.00 -21.29
N LEU A 493 8.01 -6.97 -21.70
CA LEU A 493 7.51 -7.08 -23.07
C LEU A 493 6.69 -5.86 -23.47
N SER A 494 5.80 -5.40 -22.58
CA SER A 494 4.98 -4.20 -22.81
C SER A 494 5.87 -2.96 -22.97
N TYR A 495 6.94 -2.86 -22.18
CA TYR A 495 7.93 -1.79 -22.31
C TYR A 495 8.68 -1.84 -23.65
N TYR A 496 9.23 -2.98 -24.05
CA TYR A 496 9.97 -3.10 -25.32
C TYR A 496 9.09 -2.89 -26.55
N ILE A 497 7.83 -3.34 -26.52
CA ILE A 497 6.85 -3.05 -27.58
C ILE A 497 6.63 -1.55 -27.70
N LYS A 498 6.45 -0.83 -26.58
CA LYS A 498 6.29 0.63 -26.59
C LYS A 498 7.52 1.34 -27.16
N MET A 499 8.72 0.95 -26.75
CA MET A 499 9.98 1.48 -27.30
C MET A 499 10.09 1.28 -28.82
N ALA A 500 9.69 0.11 -29.33
CA ALA A 500 9.69 -0.17 -30.76
C ALA A 500 8.70 0.72 -31.52
N ILE A 501 7.48 0.90 -30.98
CA ILE A 501 6.47 1.78 -31.58
C ILE A 501 6.98 3.23 -31.67
N GLU A 502 7.62 3.75 -30.62
CA GLU A 502 8.15 5.11 -30.64
C GLU A 502 9.32 5.30 -31.60
N ALA A 503 10.21 4.31 -31.69
CA ALA A 503 11.28 4.34 -32.67
C ALA A 503 10.70 4.43 -34.08
N LEU A 504 9.64 3.67 -34.38
CA LEU A 504 8.95 3.72 -35.67
C LEU A 504 8.30 5.10 -35.92
N LYS A 505 7.57 5.65 -34.94
CA LYS A 505 6.98 7.02 -35.05
C LYS A 505 8.04 8.09 -35.27
N SER A 506 9.19 7.98 -34.60
CA SER A 506 10.29 8.91 -34.76
C SER A 506 10.91 8.85 -36.15
N ILE A 507 11.04 7.64 -36.71
CA ILE A 507 11.49 7.42 -38.09
C ILE A 507 10.50 8.04 -39.08
N GLU A 508 9.19 7.83 -38.88
CA GLU A 508 8.13 8.40 -39.74
C GLU A 508 8.17 9.94 -39.73
N ASN A 509 8.27 10.55 -38.55
CA ASN A 509 8.42 12.01 -38.43
C ASN A 509 9.67 12.58 -39.13
N ILE A 510 10.78 11.85 -39.13
CA ILE A 510 12.00 12.25 -39.86
C ILE A 510 11.76 12.17 -41.37
N LEU A 511 11.09 11.12 -41.85
CA LEU A 511 10.76 10.94 -43.27
C LEU A 511 9.80 12.02 -43.77
N ASP A 512 8.80 12.39 -42.97
CA ASP A 512 7.83 13.43 -43.32
C ASP A 512 8.44 14.83 -43.31
N LYS A 513 9.40 15.13 -42.42
CA LYS A 513 10.16 16.38 -42.44
C LYS A 513 11.19 16.47 -43.58
N SER A 514 11.48 15.34 -44.24
CA SER A 514 12.42 15.26 -45.37
C SER A 514 11.72 15.37 -46.74
N ARG A 515 10.39 15.48 -46.74
CA ARG A 515 9.55 15.80 -47.91
C ARG A 515 9.12 17.25 -47.84
#